data_AF-A0ABD5SAQ0-F1
#
_entry.id   AF-A0ABD5SAQ0-F1
#
_cell.length_a   1.000
_cell.length_b   1.000
_cell.length_c   1.000
_cell.angle_alpha   90.00
_cell.angle_beta   90.00
_cell.angle_gamma   90.00
#
_symmetry.space_group_name_H-M   'P 1'
#
loop_
_entity.id
_entity.type
_entity.pdbx_description
1 polymer ?
#
loop_
_entity_poly.entity_id
_entity_poly.type
_entity_poly.pdbx_seq_one_letter_code
_entity_poly.pdbx_strand_id
1 'polypeptide(L)'
;MGDDGADRQATFGSDGSLETDTTPDATGENDFGDPKEPNETDGGYSRYAVSSLLQKAVRRSDEEVAAWAAWELARSGYAWNLWDRLNLYVVEDLRAGDDVALTIERYEQLATERWEPSEWKGRLCAVHAALAAARAQSTREAANAD
;
A
#
# COMPACT_ATOMS: atom_id res chain seq x y z
N MET A 1 -0.93 30.91 -16.00
CA MET A 1 -0.83 30.12 -14.77
C MET A 1 -0.50 28.72 -15.19
N GLY A 2 0.68 28.25 -14.76
CA GLY A 2 1.34 27.06 -15.28
C GLY A 2 0.62 25.78 -14.94
N ASP A 3 0.72 24.87 -15.88
CA ASP A 3 0.41 23.45 -15.83
C ASP A 3 1.32 22.75 -14.81
N ASP A 4 0.74 22.24 -13.72
CA ASP A 4 1.39 21.32 -12.78
C ASP A 4 0.50 20.08 -12.60
N GLY A 5 -0.03 19.56 -13.72
CA GLY A 5 -0.61 18.21 -13.79
C GLY A 5 0.51 17.17 -13.89
N ALA A 6 1.29 17.00 -12.84
CA ALA A 6 2.18 15.85 -12.69
C ALA A 6 1.51 14.73 -11.86
N ASP A 7 0.21 14.55 -12.05
CA ASP A 7 -0.53 13.38 -11.59
C ASP A 7 -0.70 12.43 -12.77
N ARG A 8 -0.60 11.13 -12.51
CA ARG A 8 -0.40 10.05 -13.49
C ARG A 8 -1.23 10.20 -14.78
N GLN A 9 -0.64 9.77 -15.89
CA GLN A 9 -1.26 9.68 -17.21
C GLN A 9 -2.66 9.06 -17.09
N ALA A 10 -3.68 9.84 -17.46
CA ALA A 10 -5.07 9.41 -17.39
C ALA A 10 -5.26 8.11 -18.19
N THR A 11 -5.82 7.09 -17.54
CA THR A 11 -6.21 5.83 -18.17
C THR A 11 -7.69 5.86 -18.50
N PHE A 12 -8.05 5.27 -19.65
CA PHE A 12 -9.44 5.12 -20.03
C PHE A 12 -10.01 3.86 -19.37
N GLY A 13 -11.18 3.99 -18.75
CA GLY A 13 -11.95 2.87 -18.23
C GLY A 13 -12.45 1.95 -19.35
N SER A 14 -12.98 0.79 -18.99
CA SER A 14 -13.48 -0.22 -19.95
C SER A 14 -14.64 0.27 -20.84
N ASP A 15 -15.26 1.40 -20.49
CA ASP A 15 -16.32 2.07 -21.23
C ASP A 15 -15.83 3.32 -22.01
N GLY A 16 -14.53 3.62 -21.98
CA GLY A 16 -13.93 4.79 -22.63
C GLY A 16 -14.09 6.09 -21.85
N SER A 17 -14.57 6.06 -20.60
CA SER A 17 -14.59 7.23 -19.73
C SER A 17 -13.19 7.56 -19.17
N LEU A 18 -12.93 8.84 -18.97
CA LEU A 18 -11.72 9.33 -18.30
C LEU A 18 -11.86 9.06 -16.80
N GLU A 19 -11.18 8.03 -16.30
CA GLU A 19 -11.09 7.79 -14.87
C GLU A 19 -10.12 8.80 -14.26
N THR A 20 -10.70 9.81 -13.61
CA THR A 20 -10.00 10.81 -12.81
C THR A 20 -10.32 10.57 -11.33
N ASP A 21 -10.28 9.30 -10.91
CA ASP A 21 -10.48 8.95 -9.51
C ASP A 21 -9.43 9.69 -8.69
N THR A 22 -9.89 10.79 -8.10
CA THR A 22 -9.11 11.62 -7.19
C THR A 22 -8.75 10.69 -6.06
N THR A 23 -7.46 10.37 -5.99
CA THR A 23 -6.92 9.62 -4.86
C THR A 23 -7.49 10.27 -3.60
N PRO A 24 -8.20 9.53 -2.72
CA PRO A 24 -8.77 10.13 -1.53
C PRO A 24 -7.63 10.82 -0.78
N ASP A 25 -7.71 12.15 -0.71
CA ASP A 25 -6.71 12.94 -0.01
C ASP A 25 -6.80 12.58 1.46
N ALA A 26 -5.64 12.27 2.03
CA ALA A 26 -5.53 12.05 3.45
C ALA A 26 -5.59 13.42 4.15
N THR A 27 -6.81 13.91 4.35
CA THR A 27 -7.07 15.17 5.05
C THR A 27 -6.71 15.06 6.53
N GLY A 28 -6.18 16.13 7.12
CA GLY A 28 -5.87 16.19 8.55
C GLY A 28 -4.58 16.94 8.88
N GLU A 29 -4.18 16.84 10.16
CA GLU A 29 -2.87 17.28 10.66
C GLU A 29 -1.93 16.08 10.72
N ASN A 30 -0.64 16.31 10.49
CA ASN A 30 0.41 15.32 10.72
C ASN A 30 0.74 15.24 12.23
N ASP A 31 1.61 14.32 12.61
CA ASP A 31 2.02 14.07 14.00
C ASP A 31 2.78 15.27 14.63
N PHE A 32 3.14 16.27 13.82
CA PHE A 32 3.79 17.52 14.25
C PHE A 32 2.78 18.67 14.46
N GLY A 33 1.50 18.45 14.15
CA GLY A 33 0.44 19.46 14.25
C GLY A 33 0.36 20.41 13.05
N ASP A 34 1.09 20.11 11.97
CA ASP A 34 1.01 20.86 10.72
C ASP A 34 -0.06 20.25 9.81
N PRO A 35 -0.80 21.05 9.02
CA PRO A 35 -1.70 20.53 7.99
C PRO A 35 -0.94 19.61 7.02
N LYS A 36 -1.51 18.45 6.70
CA LYS A 36 -0.88 17.50 5.79
C LYS A 36 -0.79 18.04 4.38
N GLU A 37 0.39 17.93 3.78
CA GLU A 37 0.58 18.18 2.36
C GLU A 37 -0.04 17.06 1.51
N PRO A 38 -0.38 17.30 0.22
CA PRO A 38 -0.86 16.26 -0.66
C PRO A 38 0.10 15.07 -0.72
N ASN A 39 -0.42 13.86 -0.59
CA ASN A 39 0.37 12.61 -0.54
C ASN A 39 1.30 12.46 0.68
N GLU A 40 1.15 13.28 1.73
CA GLU A 40 1.90 13.15 2.97
C GLU A 40 1.24 12.17 3.94
N THR A 41 2.04 11.34 4.61
CA THR A 41 1.58 10.46 5.69
C THR A 41 1.48 11.24 7.00
N ASP A 42 0.80 10.68 7.99
CA ASP A 42 0.68 11.31 9.31
C ASP A 42 2.06 11.52 9.96
N GLY A 43 3.06 10.67 9.67
CA GLY A 43 4.43 10.84 10.14
C GLY A 43 5.26 11.88 9.38
N GLY A 44 4.67 12.62 8.43
CA GLY A 44 5.37 13.65 7.64
C GLY A 44 6.20 13.11 6.48
N TYR A 45 5.90 11.89 5.99
CA TYR A 45 6.63 11.28 4.88
C TYR A 45 5.81 11.33 3.60
N SER A 46 6.46 11.35 2.43
CA SER A 46 5.76 11.09 1.18
C SER A 46 5.26 9.64 1.15
N ARG A 47 3.97 9.43 0.87
CA ARG A 47 3.38 8.08 0.71
C ARG A 47 4.11 7.24 -0.35
N TYR A 48 4.67 7.89 -1.38
CA TYR A 48 5.44 7.20 -2.43
C TYR A 48 6.74 6.62 -1.87
N ALA A 49 7.40 7.35 -0.96
CA ALA A 49 8.59 6.88 -0.29
C ALA A 49 8.27 5.72 0.66
N VAL A 50 7.19 5.82 1.45
CA VAL A 50 6.75 4.74 2.35
C VAL A 50 6.32 3.49 1.58
N SER A 51 5.56 3.65 0.49
CA SER A 51 5.17 2.55 -0.41
C SER A 51 6.38 1.87 -1.05
N SER A 52 7.38 2.65 -1.48
CA SER A 52 8.63 2.10 -2.02
C SER A 52 9.49 1.41 -0.94
N LEU A 53 9.49 1.93 0.29
CA LEU A 53 10.15 1.32 1.43
C LEU A 53 9.55 -0.06 1.73
N LEU A 54 8.21 -0.15 1.75
CA LEU A 54 7.50 -1.41 1.96
C LEU A 54 7.92 -2.49 0.98
N GLN A 55 7.93 -2.20 -0.33
CA GLN A 55 8.36 -3.18 -1.34
C GLN A 55 9.79 -3.66 -1.07
N LYS A 56 10.70 -2.72 -0.78
CA LYS A 56 12.10 -3.06 -0.51
C LYS A 56 12.26 -3.86 0.78
N ALA A 57 11.40 -3.68 1.77
CA ALA A 57 11.40 -4.43 3.01
C ALA A 57 10.92 -5.87 2.77
N VAL A 58 9.79 -6.05 2.07
CA VAL A 58 9.26 -7.37 1.67
C VAL A 58 10.31 -8.16 0.89
N ARG A 59 10.93 -7.57 -0.14
CA ARG A 59 12.00 -8.20 -0.95
C ARG A 59 13.26 -8.60 -0.16
N ARG A 60 13.45 -8.07 1.05
CA ARG A 60 14.59 -8.34 1.93
C ARG A 60 14.20 -9.13 3.17
N SER A 61 12.94 -9.55 3.26
CA SER A 61 12.36 -10.19 4.45
C SER A 61 12.57 -9.37 5.74
N ASP A 62 12.51 -8.05 5.63
CA ASP A 62 12.63 -7.12 6.75
C ASP A 62 11.24 -6.89 7.37
N GLU A 63 10.90 -7.73 8.34
CA GLU A 63 9.58 -7.73 8.99
C GLU A 63 9.27 -6.42 9.73
N GLU A 64 10.25 -5.87 10.43
CA GLU A 64 10.06 -4.66 11.26
C GLU A 64 9.74 -3.46 10.38
N VAL A 65 10.53 -3.25 9.32
CA VAL A 65 10.32 -2.15 8.38
C VAL A 65 9.03 -2.36 7.58
N ALA A 66 8.71 -3.60 7.19
CA ALA A 66 7.45 -3.90 6.49
C ALA A 66 6.23 -3.61 7.37
N ALA A 67 6.26 -4.02 8.64
CA ALA A 67 5.20 -3.76 9.61
C ALA A 67 5.02 -2.26 9.84
N TRP A 68 6.12 -1.52 10.03
CA TRP A 68 6.06 -0.07 10.22
C TRP A 68 5.48 0.64 9.00
N ALA A 69 5.96 0.32 7.79
CA ALA A 69 5.49 0.95 6.57
C ALA A 69 4.00 0.68 6.30
N ALA A 70 3.52 -0.54 6.59
CA ALA A 70 2.10 -0.89 6.46
C ALA A 70 1.24 -0.15 7.49
N TRP A 71 1.68 -0.08 8.75
CA TRP A 71 1.01 0.68 9.79
C TRP A 71 0.91 2.17 9.43
N GLU A 72 2.00 2.74 8.92
CA GLU A 72 2.08 4.15 8.51
C GLU A 72 1.11 4.46 7.37
N LEU A 73 1.10 3.63 6.31
CA LEU A 73 0.17 3.81 5.19
C LEU A 73 -1.30 3.66 5.63
N ALA A 74 -1.61 2.63 6.43
CA ALA A 74 -2.97 2.37 6.87
C ALA A 74 -3.52 3.47 7.77
N ARG A 75 -2.74 3.92 8.77
CA ARG A 75 -3.20 4.99 9.69
C ARG A 75 -3.38 6.33 8.97
N SER A 76 -2.56 6.57 7.95
CA SER A 76 -2.51 7.84 7.21
C SER A 76 -3.55 7.94 6.09
N GLY A 77 -4.54 7.04 6.03
CA GLY A 77 -5.57 7.05 4.98
C GLY A 77 -5.14 6.46 3.63
N TYR A 78 -3.96 5.85 3.55
CA TYR A 78 -3.42 5.21 2.34
C TYR A 78 -3.54 3.69 2.35
N ALA A 79 -4.53 3.15 3.04
CA ALA A 79 -4.78 1.71 3.09
C ALA A 79 -5.04 1.11 1.70
N TRP A 80 -5.76 1.82 0.83
CA TRP A 80 -5.96 1.41 -0.56
C TRP A 80 -4.62 1.18 -1.29
N ASN A 81 -3.66 2.10 -1.12
CA ASN A 81 -2.35 1.99 -1.75
C ASN A 81 -1.52 0.86 -1.15
N LEU A 82 -1.69 0.59 0.15
CA LEU A 82 -1.07 -0.57 0.78
C LEU A 82 -1.58 -1.87 0.16
N TRP A 83 -2.90 -2.05 0.06
CA TRP A 83 -3.51 -3.28 -0.42
C TRP A 83 -3.20 -3.56 -1.90
N ASP A 84 -3.29 -2.54 -2.76
CA ASP A 84 -2.86 -2.65 -4.17
C ASP A 84 -1.43 -3.19 -4.28
N ARG A 85 -0.55 -2.69 -3.41
CA ARG A 85 0.87 -3.04 -3.42
C ARG A 85 1.13 -4.43 -2.86
N LEU A 86 0.45 -4.84 -1.79
CA LEU A 86 0.59 -6.19 -1.25
C LEU A 86 0.11 -7.25 -2.27
N ASN A 87 -1.00 -6.99 -2.96
CA ASN A 87 -1.47 -7.86 -4.04
C ASN A 87 -0.48 -7.91 -5.21
N LEU A 88 0.15 -6.79 -5.57
CA LEU A 88 1.21 -6.77 -6.59
C LEU A 88 2.41 -7.63 -6.19
N TYR A 89 2.86 -7.55 -4.93
CA TYR A 89 4.03 -8.30 -4.46
C TYR A 89 3.83 -9.82 -4.52
N VAL A 90 2.60 -10.30 -4.31
CA VAL A 90 2.25 -11.72 -4.45
C VAL A 90 2.62 -12.25 -5.84
N VAL A 91 2.50 -11.41 -6.88
CA VAL A 91 2.81 -11.79 -8.27
C VAL A 91 4.27 -11.50 -8.62
N GLU A 92 4.81 -10.34 -8.19
CA GLU A 92 6.13 -9.87 -8.65
C GLU A 92 7.31 -10.37 -7.80
N ASP A 93 7.13 -10.38 -6.48
CA ASP A 93 8.22 -10.43 -5.50
C ASP A 93 8.23 -11.73 -4.68
N LEU A 94 7.13 -12.50 -4.69
CA LEU A 94 6.92 -13.72 -3.91
C LEU A 94 6.81 -14.95 -4.81
N ARG A 95 7.22 -16.11 -4.27
CA ARG A 95 7.20 -17.39 -4.98
C ARG A 95 5.79 -17.75 -5.45
N ALA A 96 5.67 -18.23 -6.70
CA ALA A 96 4.39 -18.69 -7.24
C ALA A 96 3.80 -19.87 -6.43
N GLY A 97 2.47 -19.82 -6.22
CA GLY A 97 1.73 -20.86 -5.50
C GLY A 97 1.84 -20.79 -3.98
N ASP A 98 2.33 -19.68 -3.43
CA ASP A 98 2.43 -19.46 -1.99
C ASP A 98 1.04 -19.14 -1.38
N ASP A 99 0.67 -19.85 -0.32
CA ASP A 99 -0.57 -19.65 0.45
C ASP A 99 -0.66 -18.26 1.10
N VAL A 100 0.45 -17.50 1.11
CA VAL A 100 0.48 -16.10 1.53
C VAL A 100 -0.53 -15.24 0.77
N ALA A 101 -0.83 -15.54 -0.49
CA ALA A 101 -1.82 -14.82 -1.29
C ALA A 101 -3.20 -14.84 -0.61
N LEU A 102 -3.66 -16.02 -0.20
CA LEU A 102 -4.93 -16.22 0.51
C LEU A 102 -4.92 -15.55 1.89
N THR A 103 -3.76 -15.54 2.54
CA THR A 103 -3.60 -14.89 3.86
C THR A 103 -3.72 -13.36 3.74
N ILE A 104 -3.07 -12.75 2.75
CA ILE A 104 -3.14 -11.32 2.47
C ILE A 104 -4.57 -10.93 2.10
N GLU A 105 -5.20 -11.67 1.18
CA GLU A 105 -6.60 -11.47 0.78
C GLU A 105 -7.53 -11.50 2.00
N ARG A 106 -7.32 -12.46 2.92
CA ARG A 106 -8.15 -12.56 4.12
C ARG A 106 -8.03 -11.35 5.03
N TYR A 107 -6.83 -10.82 5.20
CA TYR A 107 -6.62 -9.61 6.00
C TYR A 107 -7.18 -8.37 5.32
N GLU A 108 -7.08 -8.27 4.00
CA GLU A 108 -7.69 -7.19 3.23
C GLU A 108 -9.22 -7.19 3.41
N GLN A 109 -9.88 -8.32 3.19
CA GLN A 109 -11.34 -8.47 3.39
C GLN A 109 -11.76 -8.05 4.81
N LEU A 110 -11.01 -8.46 5.84
CA LEU A 110 -11.30 -8.05 7.21
C LEU A 110 -11.15 -6.54 7.41
N ALA A 111 -10.16 -5.92 6.76
CA ALA A 111 -9.86 -4.49 6.87
C ALA A 111 -10.74 -3.59 6.00
N THR A 112 -11.52 -4.15 5.07
CA THR A 112 -12.39 -3.38 4.16
C THR A 112 -13.87 -3.71 4.35
N GLU A 113 -14.21 -4.93 4.77
CA GLU A 113 -15.60 -5.36 4.95
C GLU A 113 -16.04 -5.42 6.41
N ARG A 114 -15.10 -5.55 7.36
CA ARG A 114 -15.42 -5.77 8.78
C ARG A 114 -15.02 -4.62 9.70
N TRP A 115 -13.89 -3.98 9.42
CA TRP A 115 -13.35 -2.88 10.21
C TRP A 115 -12.93 -1.76 9.27
N GLU A 116 -12.93 -0.52 9.76
CA GLU A 116 -12.38 0.59 9.00
C GLU A 116 -10.84 0.52 9.00
N PRO A 117 -10.16 0.85 7.89
CA PRO A 117 -8.70 0.77 7.82
C PRO A 117 -7.97 1.63 8.85
N SER A 118 -8.56 2.77 9.22
CA SER A 118 -8.01 3.69 10.22
C SER A 118 -8.29 3.25 11.66
N GLU A 119 -9.16 2.27 11.91
CA GLU A 119 -9.36 1.71 13.24
C GLU A 119 -8.18 0.80 13.63
N TRP A 120 -7.99 0.59 14.94
CA TRP A 120 -6.95 -0.28 15.46
C TRP A 120 -6.94 -1.67 14.82
N LYS A 121 -8.11 -2.27 14.61
CA LYS A 121 -8.21 -3.61 13.99
C LYS A 121 -7.90 -3.61 12.49
N GLY A 122 -8.30 -2.56 11.77
CA GLY A 122 -7.93 -2.38 10.36
C GLY A 122 -6.41 -2.24 10.20
N ARG A 123 -5.79 -1.41 11.06
CA ARG A 123 -4.32 -1.25 11.11
C ARG A 123 -3.59 -2.55 11.44
N LEU A 124 -4.13 -3.36 12.36
CA LEU A 124 -3.55 -4.68 12.65
C LEU A 124 -3.63 -5.62 11.45
N CYS A 125 -4.73 -5.63 10.68
CA CYS A 125 -4.83 -6.43 9.46
C CYS A 125 -3.76 -6.03 8.45
N ALA A 126 -3.56 -4.72 8.23
CA ALA A 126 -2.51 -4.17 7.38
C ALA A 126 -1.11 -4.65 7.81
N VAL A 127 -0.79 -4.55 9.11
CA VAL A 127 0.49 -5.03 9.65
C VAL A 127 0.66 -6.53 9.47
N HIS A 128 -0.37 -7.33 9.78
CA HIS A 128 -0.29 -8.79 9.63
C HIS A 128 -0.13 -9.24 8.18
N ALA A 129 -0.79 -8.56 7.23
CA ALA A 129 -0.62 -8.84 5.81
C ALA A 129 0.81 -8.54 5.33
N ALA A 130 1.38 -7.40 5.75
CA ALA A 130 2.76 -7.06 5.42
C ALA A 130 3.79 -8.01 6.06
N LEU A 131 3.55 -8.47 7.29
CA LEU A 131 4.37 -9.50 7.93
C LEU A 131 4.27 -10.83 7.18
N ALA A 132 3.08 -11.22 6.72
CA ALA A 132 2.89 -12.42 5.92
C ALA A 132 3.71 -12.33 4.62
N ALA A 133 3.62 -11.19 3.92
CA ALA A 133 4.40 -10.94 2.71
C ALA A 133 5.93 -10.97 2.97
N ALA A 134 6.42 -10.33 4.03
CA ALA A 134 7.86 -10.30 4.34
C ALA A 134 8.43 -11.67 4.73
N ARG A 135 7.60 -12.54 5.33
CA ARG A 135 7.97 -13.91 5.72
C ARG A 135 7.89 -14.92 4.59
N ALA A 136 7.10 -14.62 3.56
CA ALA A 136 6.97 -15.48 2.39
C ALA A 136 8.30 -15.57 1.64
N GLN A 137 8.49 -16.68 0.92
CA GLN A 137 9.70 -16.90 0.16
C GLN A 137 9.76 -15.90 -1.01
N SER A 138 10.68 -14.95 -0.96
CA SER A 138 10.89 -14.03 -2.07
C SER A 138 11.43 -14.75 -3.31
N THR A 139 11.01 -14.31 -4.49
CA THR A 139 11.51 -14.74 -5.79
C THR A 139 11.70 -13.55 -6.73
N ARG A 140 12.36 -13.80 -7.86
CA ARG A 140 12.41 -12.90 -9.02
C ARG A 140 11.92 -13.60 -10.30
N GLU A 141 11.14 -14.67 -10.16
CA GLU A 141 10.63 -15.47 -11.28
C GLU A 141 9.94 -14.59 -12.34
N ALA A 142 9.04 -13.69 -11.93
CA ALA A 142 8.35 -12.78 -12.84
C ALA A 142 9.30 -11.82 -13.58
N ALA A 143 10.28 -11.24 -12.87
CA ALA A 143 11.27 -10.32 -13.46
C ALA A 143 12.24 -11.00 -14.45
N ASN A 144 12.25 -12.34 -14.51
CA ASN A 144 13.15 -13.11 -15.38
C ASN A 144 12.37 -14.01 -16.38
N ALA A 145 11.06 -13.86 -16.50
CA ALA A 145 10.20 -14.72 -17.31
C ALA A 145 9.99 -14.23 -18.77
N ASP A 146 10.75 -13.22 -19.20
CA ASP A 146 10.76 -12.70 -20.57
C ASP A 146 11.41 -13.65 -21.59
#